data_AF-A0A7K3RTL2-F1
#
_entry.id   AF-A0A7K3RTL2-F1
#
_cell.length_a   1.000
_cell.length_b   1.000
_cell.length_c   1.000
_cell.angle_alpha   90.00
_cell.angle_beta   90.00
_cell.angle_gamma   90.00
#
_symmetry.space_group_name_H-M   'P 1'
#
loop_
_entity.id
_entity.type
_entity.pdbx_description
1 polymer ?
#
loop_
_entity_poly.entity_id
_entity_poly.type
_entity_poly.pdbx_seq_one_letter_code
_entity_poly.pdbx_strand_id
1 'polypeptide(L)' 'MRDSHRAEAERLLVRAVEEEARRSGGRTDAGALMSRARAALDTMAASADEEYAAYTRALDSA' A
#
# COMPACT_ATOMS: atom_id res chain seq x y z
N MET A 1 7.16 5.91 -4.11
CA MET A 1 6.81 4.59 -4.71
C MET A 1 6.29 4.78 -6.12
N ARG A 2 6.61 3.88 -7.07
CA ARG A 2 6.03 3.92 -8.43
C ARG A 2 4.56 3.47 -8.45
N ASP A 3 3.74 4.09 -9.29
CA ASP A 3 2.30 3.80 -9.43
C ASP A 3 1.95 2.32 -9.65
N SER A 4 2.76 1.61 -10.45
CA SER A 4 2.53 0.18 -10.69
C SER A 4 2.63 -0.66 -9.41
N HIS A 5 3.61 -0.34 -8.55
CA HIS A 5 3.79 -1.02 -7.26
C HIS A 5 2.70 -0.63 -6.28
N ARG A 6 2.25 0.64 -6.32
CA ARG A 6 1.13 1.08 -5.51
C ARG A 6 -0.15 0.32 -5.86
N ALA A 7 -0.50 0.23 -7.13
CA ALA A 7 -1.68 -0.50 -7.58
C ALA A 7 -1.62 -1.99 -7.22
N GLU A 8 -0.43 -2.60 -7.27
CA GLU A 8 -0.23 -4.00 -6.85
C GLU A 8 -0.40 -4.19 -5.34
N ALA A 9 0.19 -3.30 -4.54
CA ALA A 9 0.04 -3.29 -3.09
C ALA A 9 -1.44 -3.13 -2.68
N GLU A 10 -2.18 -2.22 -3.32
CA GLU A 10 -3.61 -2.03 -3.08
C GLU A 10 -4.43 -3.30 -3.39
N ARG A 11 -4.12 -4.02 -4.47
CA ARG A 11 -4.77 -5.32 -4.79
C ARG A 11 -4.45 -6.41 -3.77
N LEU A 12 -3.22 -6.45 -3.25
CA LEU A 12 -2.84 -7.37 -2.18
C LEU A 12 -3.57 -7.05 -0.87
N LEU A 13 -3.69 -5.76 -0.57
CA LEU A 13 -4.31 -5.24 0.64
C LEU A 13 -5.81 -5.56 0.70
N VAL A 14 -6.52 -5.40 -0.43
CA VAL A 14 -7.93 -5.82 -0.56
C VAL A 14 -8.08 -7.32 -0.22
N ARG A 15 -7.31 -8.17 -0.88
CA ARG A 15 -7.36 -9.62 -0.64
C ARG A 15 -7.05 -9.99 0.81
N ALA A 16 -6.06 -9.35 1.42
CA ALA A 16 -5.68 -9.62 2.80
C ALA A 16 -6.79 -9.26 3.80
N VAL A 17 -7.46 -8.12 3.60
CA VAL A 17 -8.59 -7.69 4.46
C VAL A 17 -9.78 -8.64 4.30
N GLU A 18 -10.10 -9.05 3.08
CA GLU A 18 -11.16 -10.02 2.83
C GLU A 18 -10.89 -11.37 3.48
N GLU A 19 -9.65 -11.87 3.38
CA GLU A 19 -9.24 -13.10 4.05
C GLU A 19 -9.30 -13.00 5.57
N GLU A 20 -8.91 -11.86 6.14
CA GLU A 20 -9.03 -11.64 7.58
C GLU A 20 -10.49 -11.61 8.01
N ALA A 21 -11.36 -10.88 7.32
CA ALA A 21 -12.79 -10.85 7.63
C ALA A 21 -13.42 -12.25 7.62
N ARG A 22 -13.05 -13.10 6.64
CA ARG A 22 -13.43 -14.52 6.59
C ARG A 22 -12.91 -15.30 7.79
N ARG A 23 -11.60 -15.21 8.09
CA ARG A 23 -10.95 -15.92 9.19
C ARG A 23 -11.50 -15.53 10.55
N SER A 24 -11.81 -14.25 10.77
CA SER A 24 -12.33 -13.78 12.05
C SER A 24 -13.81 -14.14 12.26
N GLY A 25 -14.52 -14.60 11.22
CA GLY A 25 -15.96 -14.90 11.27
C GLY A 25 -16.81 -13.66 11.55
N GLY A 26 -16.41 -12.50 11.02
CA GLY A 26 -17.11 -11.22 11.25
C GLY A 26 -16.75 -10.51 12.57
N ARG A 27 -15.84 -11.06 13.39
CA ARG A 27 -15.35 -10.39 14.62
C ARG A 27 -14.46 -9.17 14.37
N THR A 28 -13.99 -9.01 13.14
CA THR A 28 -13.15 -7.89 12.72
C THR A 28 -13.96 -6.97 11.82
N ASP A 29 -13.96 -5.67 12.12
CA ASP A 29 -14.51 -4.66 11.23
C ASP A 29 -13.59 -4.49 10.01
N ALA A 30 -14.06 -5.01 8.86
CA ALA A 30 -13.32 -4.97 7.60
C ALA A 30 -13.11 -3.54 7.08
N GLY A 31 -14.06 -2.62 7.32
CA GLY A 31 -13.95 -1.22 6.92
C GLY A 31 -12.88 -0.50 7.72
N ALA A 32 -12.90 -0.67 9.05
CA ALA A 32 -11.88 -0.12 9.93
C ALA A 32 -10.48 -0.72 9.67
N LEU A 33 -10.41 -2.02 9.36
CA LEU A 33 -9.16 -2.67 8.98
C LEU A 33 -8.62 -2.13 7.64
N MET A 34 -9.48 -2.00 6.63
CA MET A 34 -9.13 -1.43 5.33
C MET A 34 -8.61 0.00 5.45
N SER A 35 -9.27 0.85 6.24
CA SER A 35 -8.85 2.23 6.46
C SER A 35 -7.45 2.31 7.08
N ARG A 36 -7.18 1.50 8.10
CA ARG A 36 -5.86 1.45 8.74
C ARG A 36 -4.79 0.94 7.78
N ALA A 37 -5.11 -0.09 7.01
CA ALA A 37 -4.18 -0.69 6.07
C ALA A 37 -3.80 0.30 4.95
N ARG A 38 -4.75 1.09 4.43
CA ARG A 38 -4.46 2.18 3.48
C ARG A 38 -3.54 3.25 4.06
N ALA A 39 -3.82 3.72 5.29
CA ALA A 39 -2.96 4.71 5.94
C ALA A 39 -1.52 4.19 6.16
N ALA A 40 -1.37 2.90 6.50
CA ALA A 40 -0.06 2.28 6.61
C ALA A 40 0.66 2.23 5.24
N LEU A 41 -0.06 1.86 4.16
CA LEU A 41 0.49 1.85 2.81
C LEU A 41 0.93 3.26 2.36
N ASP A 42 0.16 4.30 2.67
CA ASP A 42 0.52 5.69 2.38
C ASP A 42 1.81 6.09 3.11
N THR A 43 1.95 5.68 4.37
CA THR A 43 3.17 5.92 5.16
C THR A 43 4.39 5.23 4.53
N MET A 44 4.24 3.98 4.08
CA MET A 44 5.30 3.23 3.41
C MET A 44 5.65 3.81 2.02
N ALA A 45 4.65 4.35 1.31
CA ALA A 45 4.88 4.97 0.02
C ALA A 45 5.69 6.27 0.16
N ALA A 46 5.34 7.09 1.16
CA ALA A 46 6.01 8.36 1.45
C ALA A 46 7.51 8.15 1.76
N SER A 47 7.88 7.11 2.53
CA SER A 47 9.29 6.85 2.82
C SER A 47 10.14 6.50 1.60
N ALA A 48 9.50 6.07 0.50
CA ALA A 48 10.19 5.71 -0.73
C ALA A 48 10.11 6.79 -1.82
N ASP A 49 9.41 7.90 -1.58
CA ASP A 49 9.22 8.96 -2.59
C ASP A 49 10.50 9.76 -2.83
N GLU A 50 11.21 10.15 -1.77
CA GLU A 50 12.44 10.94 -1.87
C GLU A 50 13.54 10.20 -2.64
N GLU A 51 13.79 8.94 -2.28
CA GLU A 51 14.77 8.07 -2.95
C GLU A 51 14.40 7.78 -4.40
N TYR A 52 13.12 7.53 -4.68
CA TYR A 52 12.67 7.29 -6.06
C TYR A 52 12.79 8.56 -6.92
N ALA A 53 12.47 9.73 -6.38
CA ALA A 53 12.65 11.00 -7.07
C ALA A 53 14.13 11.34 -7.30
N ALA A 54 15.03 10.93 -6.42
CA ALA A 54 16.47 11.03 -6.63
C ALA A 54 16.92 10.10 -7.78
N TYR A 55 16.45 8.85 -7.78
CA TYR A 55 16.74 7.88 -8.84
C TYR A 55 16.25 8.36 -10.22
N THR A 56 15.01 8.84 -10.34
CA THR A 56 14.48 9.31 -11.65
C THR A 56 15.23 10.52 -12.15
N ARG A 57 15.57 11.49 -11.27
CA ARG A 57 16.40 12.64 -11.64
C ARG A 57 17.78 12.22 -12.16
N ALA A 58 18.41 11.25 -11.51
CA ALA A 58 19.69 10.72 -11.97
C ALA A 58 19.56 10.09 -13.36
N LEU A 59 18.47 9.37 -13.62
CA LEU A 59 18.19 8.73 -14.91
C LEU A 59 17.93 9.75 -16.04
N ASP A 60 17.21 10.83 -15.75
CA ASP A 60 16.91 11.89 -16.72
C ASP A 60 18.16 12.73 -17.08
N SER A 61 19.19 12.71 -16.23
CA SER A 61 20.44 13.47 -16.40
C SER A 61 21.57 12.71 -17.12
N ALA A 62 21.34 11.45 -17.50
CA ALA A 62 22.29 10.57 -18.18
C ALA A 62 22.03 10.51 -19.69
#